data_AF-A0A7L2PKW9-F1
#
_entry.id   AF-A0A7L2PKW9-F1
#
_cell.length_a   1.000
_cell.length_b   1.000
_cell.length_c   1.000
_cell.angle_alpha   90.00
_cell.angle_beta   90.00
_cell.angle_gamma   90.00
#
_symmetry.space_group_name_H-M   'P 1'
#
loop_
_entity.id
_entity.type
_entity.pdbx_description
1 polymer ?
#
loop_
_entity_poly.entity_id
_entity_poly.type
_entity_poly.pdbx_seq_one_letter_code
_entity_poly.pdbx_strand_id
1 'polypeptide(L)'
;QSNPEIAKKFATCPFNARHLVPQADLSNHIMNCNDKAFVEQDVVSRSCESPQEQVNNGSTWQAPPCAEDWETDLLEGSESAFVW
;
A
#
# COMPACT_ATOMS: atom_id res chain seq x y z
N GLN A 1 -8.68 8.01 19.76
CA GLN A 1 -9.93 8.19 18.97
C GLN A 1 -9.53 8.52 17.53
N SER A 2 -9.82 7.64 16.56
CA SER A 2 -9.61 7.94 15.14
C SER A 2 -10.81 8.73 14.61
N ASN A 3 -10.56 9.79 13.84
CA ASN A 3 -11.60 10.64 13.27
C ASN A 3 -11.70 10.36 11.75
N PRO A 4 -12.57 9.41 11.32
CA PRO A 4 -12.61 8.96 9.92
C PRO A 4 -12.98 10.07 8.94
N GLU A 5 -13.82 11.01 9.36
CA GLU A 5 -14.22 12.18 8.56
C GLU A 5 -13.08 13.15 8.29
N ILE A 6 -12.08 13.19 9.19
CA ILE A 6 -10.87 13.98 8.98
C ILE A 6 -9.95 13.23 8.02
N ALA A 7 -9.75 11.92 8.23
CA ALA A 7 -8.89 11.09 7.39
C ALA A 7 -9.30 11.12 5.90
N LYS A 8 -10.61 11.09 5.60
CA LYS A 8 -11.14 11.15 4.22
C LYS A 8 -10.76 12.43 3.45
N LYS A 9 -10.42 13.52 4.15
CA LYS A 9 -10.03 14.80 3.53
C LYS A 9 -8.57 14.82 3.10
N PHE A 10 -7.78 13.84 3.52
CA PHE A 10 -6.38 13.72 3.16
C PHE A 10 -6.21 12.61 2.12
N ALA A 11 -5.32 12.85 1.17
CA ALA A 11 -4.79 11.86 0.26
C ALA A 11 -3.36 11.52 0.68
N THR A 12 -2.94 10.30 0.35
CA THR A 12 -1.56 9.87 0.52
C THR A 12 -0.74 10.31 -0.70
N CYS A 13 0.44 10.86 -0.49
CA CYS A 13 1.33 11.23 -1.60
C CYS A 13 1.77 9.99 -2.40
N PRO A 14 1.77 10.04 -3.74
CA PRO A 14 2.23 8.93 -4.56
C PRO A 14 3.73 8.63 -4.44
N PHE A 15 4.55 9.59 -4.02
CA PHE A 15 6.00 9.42 -3.89
C PHE A 15 6.45 8.96 -2.50
N ASN A 16 5.65 9.23 -1.47
CA ASN A 16 5.95 8.84 -0.09
C ASN A 16 4.68 8.61 0.71
N ALA A 17 4.43 7.35 1.09
CA ALA A 17 3.24 6.96 1.82
C ALA A 17 3.11 7.59 3.24
N ARG A 18 4.18 8.18 3.77
CA ARG A 18 4.17 8.90 5.05
C ARG A 18 3.52 10.28 4.94
N HIS A 19 3.42 10.84 3.74
CA HIS A 19 2.82 12.16 3.52
C HIS A 19 1.31 12.04 3.36
N LEU A 20 0.58 12.61 4.32
CA LEU A 20 -0.85 12.86 4.24
C LEU A 20 -1.09 14.33 3.90
N VAL A 21 -1.70 14.57 2.75
CA VAL A 21 -1.88 15.90 2.18
C VAL A 21 -3.36 16.16 1.98
N PRO A 22 -3.90 17.33 2.34
CA PRO A 22 -5.28 17.66 1.99
C PRO A 22 -5.53 17.47 0.50
N GLN A 23 -6.66 16.87 0.14
CA GLN A 23 -6.97 16.58 -1.27
C GLN A 23 -6.90 17.83 -2.17
N ALA A 24 -7.31 18.99 -1.65
CA ALA A 24 -7.24 20.27 -2.36
C ALA A 24 -5.79 20.70 -2.69
N ASP A 25 -4.83 20.35 -1.84
CA ASP A 25 -3.43 20.76 -1.95
C ASP A 25 -2.54 19.68 -2.59
N LEU A 26 -3.09 18.49 -2.87
CA LEU A 26 -2.33 17.35 -3.42
C LEU A 26 -1.62 17.71 -4.74
N SER A 27 -2.27 18.45 -5.63
CA SER A 27 -1.69 18.88 -6.90
C SER A 27 -0.44 19.75 -6.69
N ASN A 28 -0.53 20.75 -5.80
CA ASN A 28 0.60 21.61 -5.47
C ASN A 28 1.73 20.81 -4.81
N HIS A 29 1.37 19.91 -3.89
CA HIS A 29 2.32 19.02 -3.25
C HIS A 29 3.08 18.17 -4.26
N ILE A 30 2.41 17.54 -5.23
CA ILE A 30 3.05 16.68 -6.25
C ILE A 30 4.12 17.45 -7.04
N MET A 31 3.87 18.73 -7.37
CA MET A 31 4.83 19.56 -8.10
C MET A 31 6.08 19.89 -7.28
N ASN A 32 5.93 20.01 -5.96
CA ASN A 32 6.97 20.51 -5.06
C ASN A 32 7.53 19.42 -4.10
N CYS A 33 7.12 18.16 -4.28
CA CYS A 33 7.49 17.09 -3.36
C CYS A 33 8.96 16.72 -3.50
N ASN A 34 9.72 16.81 -2.41
CA ASN A 34 11.15 16.44 -2.41
C ASN A 34 11.37 14.95 -2.72
N ASP A 35 10.46 14.08 -2.28
CA ASP A 35 10.54 12.63 -2.51
C ASP A 35 10.27 12.23 -3.96
N LYS A 36 9.76 13.15 -4.79
CA LYS A 36 9.54 12.92 -6.23
C LYS A 36 10.83 12.48 -6.94
N ALA A 37 11.96 13.11 -6.58
CA ALA A 37 13.25 12.85 -7.22
C ALA A 37 13.74 11.40 -7.00
N PHE A 38 13.33 10.76 -5.89
CA PHE A 38 13.73 9.39 -5.58
C PHE A 38 13.00 8.35 -6.45
N VAL A 39 11.72 8.60 -6.77
CA VAL A 39 10.90 7.70 -7.60
C VAL A 39 11.27 7.82 -9.09
N GLU A 40 11.59 9.02 -9.58
CA GLU A 40 11.91 9.24 -11.00
C GLU A 40 13.16 8.48 -11.47
N GLN A 41 14.08 8.16 -10.55
CA GLN A 41 15.30 7.41 -10.86
C GLN A 41 15.02 5.95 -11.27
N ASP A 42 13.90 5.38 -10.84
CA ASP A 42 13.46 4.01 -11.17
C ASP A 42 12.73 3.93 -12.54
N VAL A 43 12.12 5.06 -12.98
CA VAL A 43 11.36 5.12 -14.24
C VAL A 43 12.27 5.35 -15.45
N VAL A 44 13.35 6.11 -15.28
CA VAL A 44 14.36 6.33 -16.33
C VAL A 44 15.09 5.04 -16.68
N SER A 45 15.33 4.17 -15.71
CA SER A 45 15.97 2.87 -15.94
C SER A 45 15.06 1.90 -16.72
N ARG A 46 13.74 2.06 -16.63
CA ARG A 46 12.74 1.28 -17.40
C ARG A 46 12.40 1.87 -18.77
N SER A 47 12.71 3.14 -19.03
CA SER A 47 12.39 3.80 -20.31
C SER A 47 13.28 3.36 -21.48
N CYS A 48 14.35 2.60 -21.20
CA CYS A 48 15.19 1.94 -22.19
C CYS A 48 14.55 0.67 -22.76
N GLU A 49 13.49 0.18 -22.12
CA GLU A 49 12.82 -1.06 -22.47
C GLU A 49 11.56 -0.69 -23.25
N SER A 50 11.57 -0.99 -24.55
CA SER A 50 10.42 -0.82 -25.45
C SER A 50 9.12 -1.32 -24.81
N PRO A 51 7.95 -0.70 -25.08
CA PRO A 51 6.65 -1.28 -24.74
C PRO A 51 6.41 -2.57 -25.56
N GLN A 52 7.09 -3.65 -25.21
CA GLN A 52 6.61 -4.97 -25.54
C GLN A 52 5.57 -5.31 -24.49
N GLU A 53 4.32 -5.24 -24.93
CA GLU A 53 3.20 -5.98 -24.37
C GLU A 53 3.65 -7.43 -24.08
N GLN A 54 4.19 -7.67 -22.89
CA GLN A 54 4.26 -9.01 -22.32
C GLN A 54 3.26 -9.06 -21.17
N VAL A 55 2.00 -9.20 -21.56
CA VAL A 55 1.09 -10.11 -20.86
C VAL A 55 1.77 -11.49 -20.89
N ASN A 56 2.71 -11.70 -19.97
CA ASN A 56 3.20 -13.04 -19.70
C ASN A 56 2.08 -13.76 -18.95
N ASN A 57 1.28 -14.52 -19.71
CA ASN A 57 0.35 -15.56 -19.30
C ASN A 57 1.07 -16.71 -18.55
N GLY A 58 1.95 -16.41 -17.61
CA GLY A 58 2.88 -17.36 -17.02
C GLY A 58 3.24 -17.06 -15.57
N SER A 59 2.35 -16.44 -14.80
CA SER A 59 2.49 -16.52 -13.35
C SER A 59 2.10 -17.92 -12.89
N THR A 60 3.06 -18.84 -12.80
CA THR A 60 2.91 -20.15 -12.13
C THR A 60 2.76 -19.98 -10.61
N TRP A 61 2.72 -18.75 -10.11
CA TRP A 61 2.59 -18.46 -8.70
C TRP A 61 1.23 -18.95 -8.21
N GLN A 62 1.25 -19.97 -7.36
CA GLN A 62 0.12 -20.40 -6.57
C GLN A 62 0.38 -19.93 -5.15
N ALA A 63 -0.58 -19.20 -4.57
CA ALA A 63 -0.49 -18.87 -3.16
C ALA A 63 -0.45 -20.18 -2.35
N PRO A 64 0.54 -20.37 -1.45
CA PRO A 64 0.51 -21.50 -0.56
C PRO A 64 -0.80 -21.45 0.24
N PRO A 65 -1.40 -22.62 0.57
CA PRO A 65 -2.57 -22.64 1.42
C PRO A 65 -2.25 -21.92 2.73
N CYS A 66 -3.04 -20.91 3.10
CA CYS A 66 -2.97 -20.31 4.42
C CYS A 66 -3.34 -21.38 5.44
N ALA A 67 -2.33 -21.95 6.12
CA ALA A 67 -2.52 -22.93 7.18
C ALA A 67 -2.86 -22.27 8.53
N GLU A 68 -2.60 -20.96 8.66
CA GLU A 68 -2.87 -20.16 9.84
C GLU A 68 -4.24 -19.47 9.68
N ASP A 69 -5.29 -20.19 10.09
CA ASP A 69 -6.65 -19.67 10.18
C ASP A 69 -6.84 -18.94 11.53
N TRP A 70 -6.62 -17.62 11.50
CA TRP A 70 -6.78 -16.74 12.65
C TRP A 70 -8.23 -16.63 13.15
N GLU A 71 -9.23 -17.13 12.40
CA GLU A 71 -10.61 -17.25 12.88
C GLU A 71 -10.78 -18.44 13.85
N THR A 72 -9.88 -19.42 13.78
CA THR A 72 -9.90 -20.60 14.67
C THR A 72 -9.43 -20.25 16.09
N ASP A 73 -8.42 -19.38 16.22
CA ASP A 73 -7.91 -18.90 17.52
C ASP A 73 -8.96 -18.12 18.32
N LEU A 74 -9.93 -17.47 17.65
CA LEU A 74 -11.03 -16.77 18.33
C LEU A 74 -12.03 -17.73 18.98
N LEU A 75 -12.22 -18.92 18.41
CA LEU A 75 -13.12 -19.92 18.95
C LEU A 75 -12.45 -20.69 20.11
N GLU A 76 -11.16 -21.03 19.97
CA GLU A 76 -10.40 -21.74 21.01
C GLU A 76 -10.01 -20.81 22.19
N GLY A 77 -9.83 -19.51 21.95
CA GLY A 77 -9.57 -18.52 23.00
C GLY A 77 -10.78 -18.19 23.88
N SER A 78 -11.98 -18.66 23.53
CA SER A 78 -13.19 -18.47 24.34
C SER A 78 -13.27 -19.42 25.55
N GLU A 79 -12.46 -20.49 25.57
CA GLU A 79 -12.44 -21.47 26.67
C GLU A 79 -11.29 -21.24 27.67
N SER A 80 -10.25 -20.50 27.30
CA SER A 80 -9.23 -20.06 28.26
C SER A 80 -9.66 -18.76 28.91
N ALA A 81 -10.25 -18.85 30.11
CA ALA A 81 -10.46 -17.69 30.96
C ALA A 81 -9.11 -16.97 31.19
N PHE A 82 -8.94 -15.82 30.56
CA PHE A 82 -7.78 -14.96 30.76
C PHE A 82 -7.67 -14.61 32.25
N VAL A 83 -6.55 -15.00 32.88
CA VAL A 83 -6.19 -14.59 34.24
C VAL A 83 -5.20 -13.43 34.13
N TRP A 84 -5.57 -12.31 34.75
CA TRP A 84 -4.91 -11.01 34.73
C TRP A 84 -3.59 -11.00 35.49
#